data_AF-A0A328RRJ5-F1
#
_entry.id   AF-A0A328RRJ5-F1
#
_cell.length_a   1.000
_cell.length_b   1.000
_cell.length_c   1.000
_cell.angle_alpha   90.00
_cell.angle_beta   90.00
_cell.angle_gamma   90.00
#
_symmetry.space_group_name_H-M   'P 1'
#
loop_
_entity.id
_entity.type
_entity.pdbx_description
1 polymer ?
#
loop_
_entity_poly.entity_id
_entity_poly.type
_entity_poly.pdbx_seq_one_letter_code
_entity_poly.pdbx_strand_id
1 'polypeptide(L)'
;MEKVTGIKSVDFKITALGHGVVNWNGPTSLTGDGGKTVDNHTLPKLRGYTNLTGKVKEETGYKYRKEATDIDFKKTPLYISQNCIRHHLFRNQAFDVHYANKNKIDNLTNMLASVTGLIRGYVVPSSQNKRTSPLLIEDFVDQLGNGNFEQFGQAGERDNSSFFSKTTFGDTKYISYGSINIEQLQFISLDKKFDREAMLIKVGQGESVAQAIQDFIQFLNPNLKPVATFHENYVRNGTIFEEGEVGILLNQDAIQALVDYTIELISELSIRQAKSYMYVDDVLVDYNGSNKMMRIKRDENSVEVISEAEFATYFYQK
;
A
#
# COMPACT_ATOMS: atom_id res chain seq x y z
N MET A 1 26.11 -16.78 -15.87
CA MET A 1 24.95 -16.05 -15.32
C MET A 1 24.89 -14.70 -15.99
N GLU A 2 23.85 -14.47 -16.79
CA GLU A 2 23.62 -13.16 -17.38
C GLU A 2 23.01 -12.22 -16.34
N LYS A 3 23.37 -10.94 -16.43
CA LYS A 3 22.88 -9.91 -15.53
C LYS A 3 21.47 -9.51 -15.96
N VAL A 4 20.53 -9.44 -15.02
CA VAL A 4 19.18 -8.91 -15.29
C VAL A 4 19.27 -7.43 -15.66
N THR A 5 18.80 -7.10 -16.85
CA THR A 5 18.72 -5.75 -17.43
C THR A 5 17.25 -5.36 -17.68
N GLY A 6 16.98 -4.11 -18.05
CA GLY A 6 15.63 -3.57 -18.22
C GLY A 6 15.09 -2.85 -16.97
N ILE A 7 13.83 -2.41 -17.03
CA ILE A 7 13.14 -1.70 -15.94
C ILE A 7 12.89 -2.68 -14.78
N LYS A 8 13.41 -2.36 -13.60
CA LYS A 8 13.35 -3.23 -12.41
C LYS A 8 12.21 -2.85 -11.46
N SER A 9 11.89 -1.57 -11.43
CA SER A 9 10.76 -1.03 -10.70
C SER A 9 10.19 0.20 -11.39
N VAL A 10 8.91 0.44 -11.16
CA VAL A 10 8.26 1.71 -11.53
C VAL A 10 8.06 2.47 -10.23
N ASP A 11 8.95 3.42 -9.97
CA ASP A 11 8.91 4.25 -8.78
C ASP A 11 8.02 5.48 -9.05
N PHE A 12 7.37 6.02 -8.04
CA PHE A 12 6.52 7.20 -8.22
C PHE A 12 6.49 8.09 -6.98
N LYS A 13 6.26 9.38 -7.22
CA LYS A 13 6.03 10.42 -6.20
C LYS A 13 4.60 10.92 -6.34
N ILE A 14 3.88 10.95 -5.22
CA ILE A 14 2.49 11.37 -5.16
C ILE A 14 2.41 12.70 -4.40
N THR A 15 1.74 13.68 -5.00
CA THR A 15 1.29 14.89 -4.32
C THR A 15 -0.22 14.82 -4.16
N ALA A 16 -0.72 15.01 -2.94
CA ALA A 16 -2.14 15.00 -2.65
C ALA A 16 -2.55 16.22 -1.82
N LEU A 17 -3.78 16.67 -2.02
CA LEU A 17 -4.37 17.83 -1.34
C LEU A 17 -5.60 17.39 -0.55
N GLY A 18 -5.92 18.11 0.52
CA GLY A 18 -7.05 17.77 1.36
C GLY A 18 -7.41 18.83 2.37
N HIS A 19 -8.41 18.50 3.18
CA HIS A 19 -8.82 19.29 4.33
C HIS A 19 -9.30 18.37 5.45
N GLY A 20 -8.82 18.62 6.66
CA GLY A 20 -9.14 17.80 7.83
C GLY A 20 -8.35 16.50 7.94
N VAL A 21 -8.67 15.72 8.98
CA VAL A 21 -8.04 14.44 9.27
C VAL A 21 -8.91 13.30 8.75
N VAL A 22 -8.43 12.59 7.73
CA VAL A 22 -9.11 11.39 7.19
C VAL A 22 -8.74 10.10 7.93
N ASN A 23 -7.56 10.03 8.56
CA ASN A 23 -7.07 8.84 9.27
C ASN A 23 -6.69 9.14 10.73
N TRP A 24 -7.60 8.80 11.64
CA TRP A 24 -7.42 8.98 13.08
C TRP A 24 -6.63 7.82 13.71
N ASN A 25 -5.93 8.11 14.82
CA ASN A 25 -5.28 7.09 15.64
C ASN A 25 -6.24 6.58 16.72
N GLY A 26 -6.83 7.50 17.49
CA GLY A 26 -7.80 7.18 18.53
C GLY A 26 -7.68 8.06 19.77
N PRO A 27 -8.49 7.79 20.81
CA PRO A 27 -8.39 8.46 22.09
C PRO A 27 -7.01 8.19 22.73
N THR A 28 -6.37 9.25 23.22
CA THR A 28 -5.06 9.19 23.85
C THR A 28 -5.10 9.91 25.18
N SER A 29 -4.64 9.25 26.24
CA SER A 29 -4.52 9.89 27.54
C SER A 29 -3.41 10.93 27.54
N LEU A 30 -3.78 12.17 27.87
CA LEU A 30 -2.91 13.35 27.88
C LEU A 30 -3.14 14.14 29.17
N THR A 31 -2.30 15.13 29.40
CA THR A 31 -2.51 16.12 30.46
C THR A 31 -3.30 17.29 29.87
N GLY A 32 -4.39 17.69 30.53
CA GLY A 32 -5.16 18.88 30.20
C GLY A 32 -4.71 20.10 31.00
N ASP A 33 -5.32 21.25 30.74
CA ASP A 33 -5.05 22.49 31.46
C ASP A 33 -5.29 22.30 32.97
N GLY A 34 -4.28 22.62 33.78
CA GLY A 34 -4.30 22.42 35.23
C GLY A 34 -3.71 21.08 35.73
N GLY A 35 -3.01 20.34 34.86
CA GLY A 35 -2.21 19.17 35.28
C GLY A 35 -3.02 17.89 35.52
N LYS A 36 -4.31 17.90 35.19
CA LYS A 36 -5.19 16.72 35.30
C LYS A 36 -5.13 15.89 34.02
N THR A 37 -5.23 14.58 34.17
CA THR A 37 -5.35 13.67 33.02
C THR A 37 -6.70 13.85 32.32
N VAL A 38 -6.66 13.89 30.98
CA VAL A 38 -7.81 13.79 30.10
C VAL A 38 -7.66 12.56 29.21
N ASP A 39 -8.68 11.71 29.16
CA ASP A 39 -8.65 10.42 28.45
C ASP A 39 -9.47 10.43 27.16
N ASN A 40 -10.28 11.46 26.94
CA ASN A 40 -11.18 11.60 25.79
C ASN A 40 -10.66 12.57 24.72
N HIS A 41 -9.35 12.85 24.70
CA HIS A 41 -8.72 13.61 23.62
C HIS A 41 -8.34 12.67 22.46
N THR A 42 -8.90 12.88 21.26
CA THR A 42 -8.57 12.04 20.10
C THR A 42 -7.41 12.64 19.32
N LEU A 43 -6.35 11.87 19.11
CA LEU A 43 -5.22 12.25 18.26
C LEU A 43 -5.32 11.63 16.86
N PRO A 44 -4.88 12.38 15.83
CA PRO A 44 -4.64 11.81 14.51
C PRO A 44 -3.35 10.99 14.53
N LYS A 45 -3.03 10.34 13.40
CA LYS A 45 -1.73 9.67 13.26
C LYS A 45 -0.62 10.70 13.05
N LEU A 46 0.26 10.81 14.04
CA LEU A 46 1.42 11.70 14.02
C LEU A 46 2.71 10.87 13.98
N ARG A 47 3.58 11.13 13.00
CA ARG A 47 4.81 10.35 12.79
C ARG A 47 5.73 10.50 13.99
N GLY A 48 6.15 9.40 14.60
CA GLY A 48 7.13 9.44 15.70
C GLY A 48 6.63 10.11 16.98
N TYR A 49 5.32 10.38 17.08
CA TYR A 49 4.75 10.98 18.28
C TYR A 49 4.72 10.00 19.45
N THR A 50 5.02 10.52 20.63
CA THR A 50 4.81 9.86 21.92
C THR A 50 4.08 10.82 22.84
N ASN A 51 3.09 10.29 23.57
CA ASN A 51 2.32 11.05 24.56
C ASN A 51 3.04 11.18 25.90
N LEU A 52 4.28 10.70 26.01
CA LEU A 52 5.10 10.77 27.23
C LEU A 52 6.14 11.90 27.13
N THR A 53 6.41 12.57 28.24
CA THR A 53 7.44 13.64 28.31
C THR A 53 8.85 13.10 28.52
N GLY A 54 8.98 11.82 28.87
CA GLY A 54 10.25 11.19 29.28
C GLY A 54 10.58 11.33 30.78
N LYS A 55 9.83 12.14 31.53
CA LYS A 55 9.98 12.25 32.99
C LYS A 55 9.30 11.07 33.68
N VAL A 56 9.94 10.53 34.71
CA VAL A 56 9.43 9.42 35.53
C VAL A 56 9.49 9.83 37.01
N LYS A 57 8.42 9.58 37.76
CA LYS A 57 8.42 9.76 39.22
C LYS A 57 9.11 8.57 39.88
N GLU A 58 10.30 8.78 40.45
CA GLU A 58 11.18 7.74 40.98
C GLU A 58 10.49 6.79 41.97
N GLU A 59 9.63 7.31 42.86
CA GLU A 59 8.95 6.52 43.89
C GLU A 59 7.85 5.59 43.36
N THR A 60 7.24 5.93 42.22
CA THR A 60 6.01 5.25 41.74
C THR A 60 6.16 4.64 40.35
N GLY A 61 7.25 4.94 39.64
CA GLY A 61 7.43 4.61 38.24
C GLY A 61 6.46 5.34 37.29
N TYR A 62 5.66 6.30 37.78
CA TYR A 62 4.69 7.02 36.98
C TYR A 62 5.38 7.83 35.87
N LYS A 63 4.99 7.59 34.61
CA LYS A 63 5.51 8.31 33.45
C LYS A 63 4.62 9.51 33.14
N TYR A 64 5.21 10.69 33.12
CA TYR A 64 4.47 11.92 32.86
C TYR A 64 4.02 12.00 31.40
N ARG A 65 2.77 12.43 31.22
CA ARG A 65 2.12 12.60 29.92
C ARG A 65 2.27 14.04 29.44
N LYS A 66 2.38 14.21 28.13
CA LYS A 66 2.40 15.51 27.47
C LYS A 66 1.06 16.21 27.59
N GLU A 67 1.09 17.52 27.46
CA GLU A 67 -0.11 18.32 27.31
C GLU A 67 -0.76 18.08 25.95
N ALA A 68 -2.08 18.22 25.86
CA ALA A 68 -2.79 18.02 24.59
C ALA A 68 -2.40 19.02 23.49
N THR A 69 -1.81 20.15 23.89
CA THR A 69 -1.31 21.23 23.02
C THR A 69 0.20 21.12 22.75
N ASP A 70 0.94 20.23 23.43
CA ASP A 70 2.39 20.04 23.26
C ASP A 70 2.68 19.11 22.06
N ILE A 71 2.47 19.64 20.86
CA ILE A 71 2.70 18.94 19.59
C ILE A 71 3.42 19.85 18.61
N ASP A 72 4.57 19.39 18.12
CA ASP A 72 5.33 20.04 17.04
C ASP A 72 5.06 19.29 15.73
N PHE A 73 4.21 19.84 14.87
CA PHE A 73 3.84 19.21 13.60
C PHE A 73 4.96 19.19 12.56
N LYS A 74 6.08 19.91 12.77
CA LYS A 74 7.27 19.78 11.91
C LYS A 74 8.08 18.55 12.29
N LYS A 75 8.16 18.23 13.58
CA LYS A 75 8.88 17.05 14.09
C LYS A 75 8.04 15.78 14.02
N THR A 76 6.75 15.91 14.31
CA THR A 76 5.78 14.81 14.33
C THR A 76 4.61 15.13 13.41
N PRO A 77 4.83 15.16 12.08
CA PRO A 77 3.81 15.56 11.12
C PRO A 77 2.63 14.59 11.10
N LEU A 78 1.47 15.12 10.71
CA LEU A 78 0.31 14.32 10.33
C LEU A 78 0.68 13.39 9.19
N TYR A 79 0.18 12.16 9.23
CA TYR A 79 0.24 11.28 8.07
C TYR A 79 -1.00 10.40 7.93
N ILE A 80 -1.29 10.00 6.68
CA ILE A 80 -2.24 8.94 6.39
C ILE A 80 -1.45 7.65 6.24
N SER A 81 -1.83 6.63 7.02
CA SER A 81 -1.10 5.36 7.00
C SER A 81 -1.27 4.61 5.68
N GLN A 82 -0.23 3.93 5.23
CA GLN A 82 -0.24 3.06 4.05
C GLN A 82 -1.42 2.08 4.07
N ASN A 83 -1.81 1.57 5.25
CA ASN A 83 -2.96 0.67 5.38
C ASN A 83 -4.28 1.37 5.02
N CYS A 84 -4.45 2.64 5.40
CA CYS A 84 -5.63 3.42 5.03
C CYS A 84 -5.64 3.71 3.53
N ILE A 85 -4.48 4.09 2.96
CA ILE A 85 -4.33 4.32 1.52
C ILE A 85 -4.69 3.06 0.72
N ARG A 86 -4.09 1.92 1.06
CA ARG A 86 -4.36 0.63 0.41
C ARG A 86 -5.83 0.21 0.55
N HIS A 87 -6.45 0.45 1.71
CA HIS A 87 -7.88 0.17 1.86
C HIS A 87 -8.73 0.96 0.88
N HIS A 88 -8.45 2.25 0.67
CA HIS A 88 -9.23 3.08 -0.24
C HIS A 88 -8.90 2.82 -1.72
N LEU A 89 -7.64 2.52 -2.07
CA LEU A 89 -7.26 2.08 -3.43
C LEU A 89 -8.04 0.83 -3.87
N PHE A 90 -8.28 -0.11 -2.95
CA PHE A 90 -8.94 -1.37 -3.25
C PHE A 90 -10.31 -1.49 -2.58
N ARG A 91 -10.98 -0.36 -2.33
CA ARG A 91 -12.21 -0.28 -1.52
C ARG A 91 -13.34 -1.15 -2.07
N ASN A 92 -13.46 -1.23 -3.39
CA ASN A 92 -14.51 -2.01 -4.07
C ASN A 92 -14.41 -3.51 -3.77
N GLN A 93 -13.21 -4.00 -3.43
CA GLN A 93 -12.92 -5.41 -3.14
C GLN A 93 -12.48 -5.62 -1.68
N ALA A 94 -12.86 -4.71 -0.78
CA ALA A 94 -12.41 -4.75 0.61
C ALA A 94 -12.85 -6.04 1.34
N PHE A 95 -14.00 -6.61 0.98
CA PHE A 95 -14.60 -7.77 1.64
C PHE A 95 -14.45 -9.09 0.88
N ASP A 96 -14.08 -9.06 -0.40
CA ASP A 96 -14.08 -10.24 -1.28
C ASP A 96 -13.10 -11.32 -0.80
N VAL A 97 -11.99 -10.91 -0.21
CA VAL A 97 -10.96 -11.83 0.33
C VAL A 97 -11.53 -12.74 1.43
N HIS A 98 -12.55 -12.29 2.19
CA HIS A 98 -13.19 -13.13 3.22
C HIS A 98 -14.02 -14.27 2.62
N TYR A 99 -14.45 -14.14 1.37
CA TYR A 99 -15.24 -15.14 0.65
C TYR A 99 -14.39 -16.06 -0.23
N ALA A 100 -13.07 -15.83 -0.29
CA ALA A 100 -12.10 -16.69 -0.96
C ALA A 100 -11.99 -18.03 -0.19
N ASN A 101 -12.84 -18.98 -0.56
CA ASN A 101 -12.90 -20.30 0.05
C ASN A 101 -12.01 -21.28 -0.74
N LYS A 102 -11.07 -21.93 -0.05
CA LYS A 102 -10.20 -22.98 -0.61
C LYS A 102 -10.94 -24.13 -1.30
N ASN A 103 -12.19 -24.38 -0.92
CA ASN A 103 -13.00 -25.46 -1.47
C ASN A 103 -13.64 -25.09 -2.82
N LYS A 104 -13.54 -23.83 -3.27
CA LYS A 104 -14.05 -23.35 -4.55
C LYS A 104 -12.90 -22.79 -5.38
N ILE A 105 -12.33 -23.63 -6.23
CA ILE A 105 -11.21 -23.28 -7.12
C ILE A 105 -11.55 -22.06 -8.00
N ASP A 106 -12.79 -21.97 -8.46
CA ASP A 106 -13.26 -20.84 -9.27
C ASP A 106 -13.19 -19.51 -8.50
N ASN A 107 -13.46 -19.52 -7.18
CA ASN A 107 -13.34 -18.31 -6.36
C ASN A 107 -11.89 -17.84 -6.25
N LEU A 108 -10.94 -18.78 -6.13
CA LEU A 108 -9.51 -18.45 -6.05
C LEU A 108 -8.97 -17.99 -7.40
N THR A 109 -9.43 -18.59 -8.50
CA THR A 109 -9.08 -18.18 -9.86
C THR A 109 -9.57 -16.77 -10.14
N ASN A 110 -10.84 -16.47 -9.80
CA ASN A 110 -11.41 -15.12 -9.92
C ASN A 110 -10.70 -14.10 -9.02
N MET A 111 -10.29 -14.51 -7.81
CA MET A 111 -9.50 -13.65 -6.93
C MET A 111 -8.12 -13.37 -7.52
N LEU A 112 -7.44 -14.38 -8.08
CA LEU A 112 -6.12 -14.22 -8.68
C LEU A 112 -6.18 -13.37 -9.96
N ALA A 113 -7.19 -13.58 -10.81
CA ALA A 113 -7.50 -12.78 -12.00
C ALA A 113 -8.25 -11.49 -11.64
N SER A 114 -7.71 -10.72 -10.70
CA SER A 114 -8.27 -9.43 -10.28
C SER A 114 -7.18 -8.45 -9.83
N VAL A 115 -7.54 -7.18 -9.70
CA VAL A 115 -6.69 -6.13 -9.11
C VAL A 115 -6.19 -6.53 -7.71
N THR A 116 -7.05 -7.14 -6.90
CA THR A 116 -6.65 -7.63 -5.57
C THR A 116 -5.62 -8.74 -5.67
N GLY A 117 -5.80 -9.69 -6.59
CA GLY A 117 -4.88 -10.78 -6.84
C GLY A 117 -3.51 -10.32 -7.33
N LEU A 118 -3.50 -9.45 -8.35
CA LEU A 118 -2.30 -9.09 -9.07
C LEU A 118 -1.52 -7.94 -8.43
N ILE A 119 -2.19 -6.97 -7.78
CA ILE A 119 -1.57 -5.73 -7.28
C ILE A 119 -1.64 -5.62 -5.75
N ARG A 120 -2.81 -5.84 -5.13
CA ARG A 120 -2.97 -5.68 -3.66
C ARG A 120 -2.26 -6.77 -2.87
N GLY A 121 -2.19 -7.98 -3.42
CA GLY A 121 -1.80 -9.17 -2.67
C GLY A 121 -2.89 -9.63 -1.70
N TYR A 122 -2.79 -10.89 -1.29
CA TYR A 122 -3.77 -11.53 -0.42
C TYR A 122 -3.14 -12.65 0.39
N VAL A 123 -3.86 -13.07 1.43
CA VAL A 123 -3.58 -14.27 2.20
C VAL A 123 -4.91 -14.99 2.42
N VAL A 124 -4.96 -16.28 2.13
CA VAL A 124 -6.12 -17.14 2.38
C VAL A 124 -5.90 -17.86 3.72
N PRO A 125 -6.62 -17.50 4.80
CA PRO A 125 -6.32 -18.03 6.14
C PRO A 125 -6.42 -19.55 6.25
N SER A 126 -7.35 -20.15 5.51
CA SER A 126 -7.69 -21.58 5.62
C SER A 126 -6.73 -22.53 4.89
N SER A 127 -5.96 -22.03 3.92
CA SER A 127 -5.03 -22.81 3.08
C SER A 127 -3.60 -22.29 3.11
N GLN A 128 -3.36 -21.12 3.72
CA GLN A 128 -2.07 -20.42 3.76
C GLN A 128 -1.55 -19.97 2.38
N ASN A 129 -2.37 -20.10 1.33
CA ASN A 129 -2.07 -19.53 0.02
C ASN A 129 -1.92 -18.01 0.14
N LYS A 130 -0.90 -17.47 -0.52
CA LYS A 130 -0.59 -16.05 -0.41
C LYS A 130 0.08 -15.54 -1.67
N ARG A 131 -0.13 -14.25 -1.92
CA ARG A 131 0.59 -13.51 -2.95
C ARG A 131 1.04 -12.18 -2.36
N THR A 132 2.34 -11.94 -2.41
CA THR A 132 2.94 -10.67 -1.97
C THR A 132 2.51 -9.55 -2.91
N SER A 133 2.14 -8.41 -2.35
CA SER A 133 1.85 -7.19 -3.10
C SER A 133 3.10 -6.70 -3.84
N PRO A 134 3.10 -6.56 -5.17
CA PRO A 134 4.18 -5.87 -5.88
C PRO A 134 4.20 -4.36 -5.62
N LEU A 135 3.08 -3.79 -5.13
CA LEU A 135 2.95 -2.36 -4.84
C LEU A 135 3.44 -2.03 -3.42
N LEU A 136 4.46 -1.19 -3.33
CA LEU A 136 4.90 -0.51 -2.11
C LEU A 136 4.41 0.94 -2.13
N ILE A 137 3.83 1.39 -1.02
CA ILE A 137 3.40 2.79 -0.83
C ILE A 137 3.85 3.24 0.56
N GLU A 138 4.58 4.35 0.62
CA GLU A 138 4.91 5.02 1.86
C GLU A 138 3.68 5.72 2.45
N ASP A 139 3.79 6.09 3.72
CA ASP A 139 2.78 6.92 4.35
C ASP A 139 2.70 8.31 3.70
N PHE A 140 1.49 8.85 3.59
CA PHE A 140 1.26 10.18 3.02
C PHE A 140 1.51 11.21 4.12
N VAL A 141 2.66 11.90 4.07
CA VAL A 141 3.10 12.81 5.12
C VAL A 141 2.71 14.24 4.78
N ASP A 142 2.00 14.91 5.69
CA ASP A 142 1.59 16.30 5.53
C ASP A 142 2.81 17.23 5.56
N GLN A 143 2.77 18.26 4.72
CA GLN A 143 3.83 19.25 4.53
C GLN A 143 3.45 20.61 5.13
N LEU A 144 2.16 20.85 5.43
CA LEU A 144 1.71 22.17 5.88
C LEU A 144 1.75 22.32 7.40
N GLY A 145 1.36 21.28 8.14
CA GLY A 145 1.35 21.30 9.60
C GLY A 145 0.28 22.21 10.21
N ASN A 146 -0.83 22.44 9.50
CA ASN A 146 -1.94 23.30 9.93
C ASN A 146 -2.83 22.63 10.99
N GLY A 147 -2.21 22.06 12.02
CA GLY A 147 -2.89 21.38 13.12
C GLY A 147 -3.13 22.30 14.31
N ASN A 148 -4.21 22.05 15.05
CA ASN A 148 -4.49 22.73 16.32
C ASN A 148 -5.31 21.84 17.27
N PHE A 149 -5.29 22.20 18.54
CA PHE A 149 -6.26 21.68 19.51
C PHE A 149 -7.64 22.27 19.23
N GLU A 150 -8.67 21.45 19.22
CA GLU A 150 -10.05 21.86 19.05
C GLU A 150 -10.94 21.20 20.10
N GLN A 151 -11.73 22.04 20.78
CA GLN A 151 -12.68 21.62 21.80
C GLN A 151 -14.07 21.45 21.17
N PHE A 152 -14.70 20.32 21.44
CA PHE A 152 -16.05 20.00 21.02
C PHE A 152 -16.97 19.84 22.23
N GLY A 153 -18.27 19.96 21.98
CA GLY A 153 -19.32 19.74 22.98
C GLY A 153 -20.57 19.15 22.36
N GLN A 154 -21.37 18.47 23.18
CA GLN A 154 -22.73 18.04 22.83
C GLN A 154 -23.73 19.15 23.17
N ALA A 155 -24.74 19.32 22.32
CA ALA A 155 -25.87 20.22 22.59
C ALA A 155 -26.90 19.50 23.47
N GLY A 156 -27.46 20.19 24.47
CA GLY A 156 -28.47 19.63 25.39
C GLY A 156 -28.00 19.54 26.84
N GLU A 157 -28.51 18.56 27.58
CA GLU A 157 -28.12 18.31 28.97
C GLU A 157 -26.61 18.03 29.06
N ARG A 158 -25.96 18.74 29.98
CA ARG A 158 -24.51 18.68 30.16
C ARG A 158 -24.17 17.75 31.32
N ASP A 159 -23.35 16.76 31.03
CA ASP A 159 -22.67 15.91 32.00
C ASP A 159 -21.15 16.00 31.84
N ASN A 160 -20.40 15.24 32.65
CA ASN A 160 -18.94 15.22 32.59
C ASN A 160 -18.38 14.60 31.29
N SER A 161 -19.21 13.92 30.48
CA SER A 161 -18.82 13.29 29.20
C SER A 161 -19.18 14.12 27.97
N SER A 162 -19.94 15.21 28.16
CA SER A 162 -20.49 16.07 27.11
C SER A 162 -19.42 16.86 26.35
N PHE A 163 -18.25 17.10 26.96
CA PHE A 163 -17.14 17.79 26.33
C PHE A 163 -16.03 16.81 25.97
N PHE A 164 -15.57 16.87 24.72
CA PHE A 164 -14.44 16.09 24.22
C PHE A 164 -13.57 16.98 23.34
N SER A 165 -12.32 16.61 23.13
CA SER A 165 -11.40 17.40 22.31
C SER A 165 -10.66 16.53 21.32
N LYS A 166 -10.15 17.16 20.26
CA LYS A 166 -9.34 16.50 19.25
C LYS A 166 -8.21 17.42 18.80
N THR A 167 -7.15 16.82 18.29
CA THR A 167 -6.20 17.57 17.46
C THR A 167 -6.69 17.49 16.01
N THR A 168 -7.18 18.60 15.47
CA THR A 168 -7.73 18.72 14.12
C THR A 168 -6.76 19.45 13.20
N PHE A 169 -7.04 19.42 11.90
CA PHE A 169 -6.22 20.04 10.87
C PHE A 169 -7.12 20.79 9.90
N GLY A 170 -6.64 21.93 9.38
CA GLY A 170 -7.26 22.63 8.27
C GLY A 170 -6.85 22.03 6.93
N ASP A 171 -6.37 22.87 6.01
CA ASP A 171 -5.84 22.44 4.72
C ASP A 171 -4.58 21.59 4.89
N THR A 172 -4.47 20.53 4.09
CA THR A 172 -3.37 19.56 4.13
C THR A 172 -2.77 19.37 2.75
N LYS A 173 -1.45 19.14 2.71
CA LYS A 173 -0.73 18.77 1.48
C LYS A 173 0.16 17.59 1.81
N TYR A 174 -0.10 16.45 1.21
CA TYR A 174 0.65 15.24 1.45
C TYR A 174 1.66 14.97 0.34
N ILE A 175 2.83 14.45 0.72
CA ILE A 175 3.78 13.84 -0.20
C ILE A 175 3.99 12.38 0.22
N SER A 176 4.00 11.48 -0.76
CA SER A 176 4.35 10.07 -0.58
C SER A 176 5.18 9.57 -1.76
N TYR A 177 5.89 8.47 -1.54
CA TYR A 177 6.59 7.72 -2.57
C TYR A 177 6.10 6.28 -2.59
N GLY A 178 6.18 5.64 -3.75
CA GLY A 178 5.92 4.23 -3.87
C GLY A 178 6.68 3.61 -5.03
N SER A 179 6.53 2.29 -5.16
CA SER A 179 7.25 1.51 -6.17
C SER A 179 6.48 0.25 -6.52
N ILE A 180 6.38 -0.05 -7.81
CA ILE A 180 5.86 -1.30 -8.34
C ILE A 180 7.06 -2.20 -8.66
N ASN A 181 7.17 -3.31 -7.94
CA ASN A 181 8.24 -4.28 -8.12
C ASN A 181 7.93 -5.23 -9.29
N ILE A 182 8.72 -5.15 -10.36
CA ILE A 182 8.51 -5.91 -11.60
C ILE A 182 8.68 -7.42 -11.39
N GLU A 183 9.64 -7.84 -10.56
CA GLU A 183 9.86 -9.26 -10.24
C GLU A 183 8.64 -9.89 -9.56
N GLN A 184 8.05 -9.18 -8.58
CA GLN A 184 6.86 -9.65 -7.87
C GLN A 184 5.59 -9.55 -8.71
N LEU A 185 5.52 -8.56 -9.59
CA LEU A 185 4.37 -8.35 -10.48
C LEU A 185 4.31 -9.42 -11.56
N GLN A 186 5.41 -9.64 -12.28
CA GLN A 186 5.45 -10.46 -13.49
C GLN A 186 5.28 -11.96 -13.23
N PHE A 187 5.65 -12.45 -12.05
CA PHE A 187 5.67 -13.88 -11.77
C PHE A 187 4.64 -14.25 -10.70
N ILE A 188 3.90 -15.32 -10.97
CA ILE A 188 2.87 -15.88 -10.09
C ILE A 188 3.23 -17.34 -9.80
N SER A 189 3.71 -17.59 -8.58
CA SER A 189 4.01 -18.96 -8.12
C SER A 189 2.74 -19.73 -7.84
N LEU A 190 2.66 -20.95 -8.37
CA LEU A 190 1.60 -21.93 -8.13
C LEU A 190 2.14 -23.17 -7.41
N ASP A 191 3.33 -23.04 -6.79
CA ASP A 191 4.06 -24.12 -6.15
C ASP A 191 4.29 -23.84 -4.66
N LYS A 192 4.27 -24.90 -3.85
CA LYS A 192 4.57 -24.86 -2.42
C LYS A 192 6.07 -24.91 -2.13
N LYS A 193 6.92 -25.28 -3.10
CA LYS A 193 8.36 -25.49 -2.91
C LYS A 193 9.06 -24.36 -2.14
N PHE A 194 8.67 -23.11 -2.38
CA PHE A 194 9.25 -21.92 -1.75
C PHE A 194 8.28 -21.15 -0.85
N ASP A 195 7.23 -21.80 -0.34
CA ASP A 195 6.20 -21.18 0.51
C ASP A 195 5.55 -19.93 -0.13
N ARG A 196 5.38 -19.93 -1.46
CA ARG A 196 4.83 -18.79 -2.23
C ARG A 196 3.61 -19.16 -3.09
N GLU A 197 3.01 -20.32 -2.84
CA GLU A 197 1.86 -20.83 -3.57
C GLU A 197 0.68 -19.83 -3.54
N ALA A 198 0.42 -19.17 -4.67
CA ALA A 198 -0.69 -18.23 -4.81
C ALA A 198 -2.03 -18.96 -4.78
N MET A 199 -2.11 -20.13 -5.39
CA MET A 199 -3.25 -21.03 -5.32
C MET A 199 -2.81 -22.47 -5.60
N LEU A 200 -3.46 -23.42 -4.93
CA LEU A 200 -3.29 -24.83 -5.24
C LEU A 200 -3.95 -25.17 -6.58
N ILE A 201 -3.18 -25.77 -7.49
CA ILE A 201 -3.68 -26.22 -8.80
C ILE A 201 -3.62 -27.75 -8.92
N LYS A 202 -4.52 -28.32 -9.73
CA LYS A 202 -4.44 -29.72 -10.18
C LYS A 202 -3.71 -29.79 -11.53
N VAL A 203 -3.23 -30.97 -11.89
CA VAL A 203 -2.62 -31.24 -13.21
C VAL A 203 -3.58 -30.78 -14.32
N GLY A 204 -3.06 -30.00 -15.27
CA GLY A 204 -3.83 -29.45 -16.39
C GLY A 204 -4.63 -28.16 -16.09
N GLN A 205 -4.64 -27.66 -14.85
CA GLN A 205 -5.34 -26.41 -14.51
C GLN A 205 -4.50 -25.14 -14.71
N GLY A 206 -3.18 -25.27 -14.87
CA GLY A 206 -2.28 -24.12 -15.02
C GLY A 206 -2.65 -23.21 -16.20
N GLU A 207 -2.93 -23.83 -17.36
CA GLU A 207 -3.34 -23.14 -18.59
C GLU A 207 -4.65 -22.36 -18.41
N SER A 208 -5.65 -22.95 -17.75
CA SER A 208 -6.94 -22.26 -17.54
C SER A 208 -6.80 -21.06 -16.59
N VAL A 209 -5.93 -21.16 -15.59
CA VAL A 209 -5.63 -20.05 -14.68
C VAL A 209 -4.90 -18.95 -15.44
N ALA A 210 -3.91 -19.31 -16.28
CA ALA A 210 -3.19 -18.35 -17.12
C ALA A 210 -4.14 -17.61 -18.07
N GLN A 211 -5.06 -18.33 -18.72
CA GLN A 211 -6.07 -17.71 -19.58
C GLN A 211 -6.97 -16.73 -18.81
N ALA A 212 -7.46 -17.09 -17.63
CA ALA A 212 -8.28 -16.18 -16.83
C ALA A 212 -7.53 -14.89 -16.43
N ILE A 213 -6.24 -15.00 -16.12
CA ILE A 213 -5.38 -13.84 -15.82
C ILE A 213 -5.17 -13.00 -17.08
N GLN A 214 -4.89 -13.63 -18.22
CA GLN A 214 -4.73 -12.95 -19.50
C GLN A 214 -5.98 -12.18 -19.90
N ASP A 215 -7.16 -12.80 -19.79
CA ASP A 215 -8.46 -12.19 -20.11
C ASP A 215 -8.73 -10.97 -19.22
N PHE A 216 -8.43 -11.08 -17.92
CA PHE A 216 -8.55 -9.96 -17.00
C PHE A 216 -7.61 -8.81 -17.37
N ILE A 217 -6.35 -9.09 -17.68
CA ILE A 217 -5.39 -8.04 -18.06
C ILE A 217 -5.76 -7.41 -19.41
N GLN A 218 -6.25 -8.21 -20.36
CA GLN A 218 -6.75 -7.71 -21.65
C GLN A 218 -7.94 -6.78 -21.48
N PHE A 219 -8.82 -7.07 -20.51
CA PHE A 219 -9.95 -6.21 -20.16
C PHE A 219 -9.49 -4.85 -19.61
N LEU A 220 -8.36 -4.78 -18.88
CA LEU A 220 -7.81 -3.51 -18.38
C LEU A 220 -7.36 -2.60 -19.53
N ASN A 221 -6.75 -3.16 -20.58
CA ASN A 221 -6.33 -2.39 -21.75
C ASN A 221 -6.51 -3.19 -23.05
N PRO A 222 -7.59 -2.94 -23.82
CA PRO A 222 -7.87 -3.64 -25.08
C PRO A 222 -6.85 -3.41 -26.19
N ASN A 223 -5.99 -2.38 -26.08
CA ASN A 223 -5.02 -2.03 -27.12
C ASN A 223 -3.71 -2.82 -27.02
N LEU A 224 -3.44 -3.41 -25.86
CA LEU A 224 -2.25 -4.23 -25.61
C LEU A 224 -2.52 -5.70 -25.91
N LYS A 225 -1.47 -6.50 -26.04
CA LYS A 225 -1.54 -7.96 -26.26
C LYS A 225 -0.90 -8.70 -25.09
N PRO A 226 -1.53 -8.64 -23.89
CA PRO A 226 -1.03 -9.34 -22.73
C PRO A 226 -1.00 -10.85 -22.99
N VAL A 227 0.06 -11.49 -22.52
CA VAL A 227 0.22 -12.95 -22.53
C VAL A 227 0.61 -13.39 -21.12
N ALA A 228 -0.12 -14.37 -20.60
CA ALA A 228 0.21 -15.05 -19.37
C ALA A 228 0.58 -16.50 -19.72
N THR A 229 1.84 -16.88 -19.52
CA THR A 229 2.33 -18.21 -19.91
C THR A 229 2.52 -19.08 -18.68
N PHE A 230 1.82 -20.21 -18.64
CA PHE A 230 2.04 -21.25 -17.64
C PHE A 230 3.28 -22.08 -17.99
N HIS A 231 4.06 -22.47 -16.99
CA HIS A 231 5.10 -23.48 -17.14
C HIS A 231 5.25 -24.29 -15.85
N GLU A 232 5.61 -25.57 -15.99
CA GLU A 232 5.83 -26.47 -14.86
C GLU A 232 7.13 -26.16 -14.09
N ASN A 233 8.04 -25.39 -14.70
CA ASN A 233 9.33 -25.09 -14.11
C ASN A 233 9.87 -23.72 -14.58
N TYR A 234 9.60 -22.68 -13.81
CA TYR A 234 10.22 -21.37 -13.97
C TYR A 234 11.40 -21.22 -13.02
N VAL A 235 12.57 -20.92 -13.58
CA VAL A 235 13.80 -20.73 -12.82
C VAL A 235 14.14 -19.24 -12.76
N ARG A 236 14.52 -18.76 -11.58
CA ARG A 236 14.95 -17.36 -11.40
C ARG A 236 16.35 -17.14 -11.99
N ASN A 237 16.48 -16.08 -12.79
CA ASN A 237 17.75 -15.60 -13.33
C ASN A 237 18.73 -15.26 -12.20
N GLY A 238 19.97 -15.75 -12.32
CA GLY A 238 21.04 -15.51 -11.36
C GLY A 238 21.09 -16.47 -10.17
N THR A 239 20.29 -17.55 -10.18
CA THR A 239 20.40 -18.63 -9.19
C THR A 239 21.56 -19.58 -9.52
N ILE A 240 22.11 -20.23 -8.49
CA ILE A 240 23.23 -21.18 -8.64
C ILE A 240 22.72 -22.61 -8.91
N PHE A 241 21.61 -22.99 -8.29
CA PHE A 241 21.11 -24.38 -8.28
C PHE A 241 20.00 -24.65 -9.31
N GLU A 242 19.62 -23.65 -10.11
CA GLU A 242 18.62 -23.73 -11.19
C GLU A 242 17.31 -24.48 -10.82
N GLU A 243 16.96 -24.45 -9.53
CA GLU A 243 15.70 -24.98 -9.01
C GLU A 243 14.58 -24.00 -9.34
N GLY A 244 13.57 -24.48 -10.06
CA GLY A 244 12.41 -23.69 -10.40
C GLY A 244 11.15 -24.07 -9.64
N GLU A 245 10.09 -23.34 -9.93
CA GLU A 245 8.75 -23.51 -9.39
C GLU A 245 7.70 -23.47 -10.51
N VAL A 246 6.62 -24.22 -10.32
CA VAL A 246 5.44 -24.15 -11.19
C VAL A 246 4.84 -22.75 -11.08
N GLY A 247 4.52 -22.11 -12.20
CA GLY A 247 3.98 -20.76 -12.15
C GLY A 247 3.54 -20.20 -13.49
N ILE A 248 3.17 -18.92 -13.44
CA ILE A 248 2.75 -18.13 -14.60
C ILE A 248 3.65 -16.90 -14.71
N LEU A 249 4.15 -16.64 -15.92
CA LEU A 249 4.94 -15.45 -16.25
C LEU A 249 4.17 -14.54 -17.19
N LEU A 250 4.15 -13.25 -16.87
CA LEU A 250 3.53 -12.21 -17.68
C LEU A 250 4.53 -11.63 -18.69
N ASN A 251 4.09 -11.36 -19.91
CA ASN A 251 4.89 -10.66 -20.92
C ASN A 251 4.94 -9.14 -20.67
N GLN A 252 5.70 -8.43 -21.52
CA GLN A 252 5.90 -6.98 -21.45
C GLN A 252 4.56 -6.21 -21.45
N ASP A 253 3.66 -6.52 -22.39
CA ASP A 253 2.34 -5.89 -22.51
C ASP A 253 1.46 -6.12 -21.27
N ALA A 254 1.50 -7.32 -20.69
CA ALA A 254 0.76 -7.61 -19.47
C ALA A 254 1.29 -6.84 -18.26
N ILE A 255 2.62 -6.71 -18.15
CA ILE A 255 3.26 -5.89 -17.11
C ILE A 255 2.87 -4.41 -17.31
N GLN A 256 2.94 -3.90 -18.54
CA GLN A 256 2.58 -2.53 -18.87
C GLN A 256 1.12 -2.22 -18.50
N ALA A 257 0.17 -3.08 -18.88
CA ALA A 257 -1.24 -2.91 -18.56
C ALA A 257 -1.50 -2.82 -17.05
N LEU A 258 -0.82 -3.65 -16.25
CA LEU A 258 -0.95 -3.63 -14.79
C LEU A 258 -0.28 -2.40 -14.16
N VAL A 259 0.86 -1.97 -14.68
CA VAL A 259 1.54 -0.74 -14.25
C VAL A 259 0.64 0.47 -14.51
N ASP A 260 0.17 0.64 -15.74
CA ASP A 260 -0.65 1.78 -16.16
C ASP A 260 -1.93 1.86 -15.34
N TYR A 261 -2.64 0.74 -15.20
CA TYR A 261 -3.85 0.67 -14.40
C TYR A 261 -3.58 0.98 -12.91
N THR A 262 -2.44 0.56 -12.36
CA THR A 262 -2.07 0.88 -10.98
C THR A 262 -1.79 2.37 -10.81
N ILE A 263 -1.09 3.01 -11.75
CA ILE A 263 -0.81 4.44 -11.73
C ILE A 263 -2.12 5.24 -11.89
N GLU A 264 -3.02 4.81 -12.77
CA GLU A 264 -4.35 5.40 -12.94
C GLU A 264 -5.14 5.36 -11.62
N LEU A 265 -5.24 4.18 -10.98
CA LEU A 265 -5.88 4.02 -9.67
C LEU A 265 -5.31 4.94 -8.59
N ILE A 266 -3.99 5.17 -8.62
CA ILE A 266 -3.32 6.09 -7.69
C ILE A 266 -3.67 7.54 -8.04
N SER A 267 -3.67 7.91 -9.31
CA SER A 267 -3.98 9.27 -9.77
C SER A 267 -5.42 9.67 -9.47
N GLU A 268 -6.36 8.72 -9.50
CA GLU A 268 -7.78 8.94 -9.19
C GLU A 268 -8.11 8.76 -7.70
N LEU A 269 -7.13 8.42 -6.86
CA LEU A 269 -7.36 8.15 -5.45
C LEU A 269 -7.97 9.37 -4.76
N SER A 270 -9.15 9.17 -4.18
CA SER A 270 -9.79 10.11 -3.28
C SER A 270 -10.31 9.41 -2.03
N ILE A 271 -10.15 10.06 -0.89
CA ILE A 271 -10.58 9.56 0.41
C ILE A 271 -11.56 10.55 1.00
N ARG A 272 -12.80 10.11 1.24
CA ARG A 272 -13.79 10.85 2.03
C ARG A 272 -14.11 10.06 3.29
N GLN A 273 -13.58 10.51 4.43
CA GLN A 273 -13.70 9.81 5.71
C GLN A 273 -13.62 10.81 6.87
N ALA A 274 -14.27 10.49 7.99
CA ALA A 274 -14.21 11.30 9.21
C ALA A 274 -14.57 12.79 9.00
N LYS A 275 -15.56 13.05 8.13
CA LYS A 275 -16.00 14.41 7.73
C LYS A 275 -14.91 15.26 7.07
N SER A 276 -13.85 14.62 6.58
CA SER A 276 -12.68 15.23 5.96
C SER A 276 -12.45 14.60 4.58
N TYR A 277 -11.55 15.18 3.78
CA TYR A 277 -11.20 14.60 2.49
C TYR A 277 -9.73 14.77 2.11
N MET A 278 -9.28 13.93 1.18
CA MET A 278 -8.02 14.03 0.46
C MET A 278 -8.24 13.53 -0.98
N TYR A 279 -7.58 14.12 -1.96
CA TYR A 279 -7.47 13.60 -3.32
C TYR A 279 -6.04 13.75 -3.84
N VAL A 280 -5.62 12.84 -4.70
CA VAL A 280 -4.34 12.95 -5.41
C VAL A 280 -4.43 14.04 -6.46
N ASP A 281 -3.43 14.92 -6.47
CA ASP A 281 -3.35 16.10 -7.34
C ASP A 281 -2.37 15.86 -8.50
N ASP A 282 -1.22 15.24 -8.20
CA ASP A 282 -0.17 14.96 -9.18
C ASP A 282 0.57 13.65 -8.85
N VAL A 283 0.99 12.94 -9.90
CA VAL A 283 1.80 11.72 -9.80
C VAL A 283 2.95 11.80 -10.79
N LEU A 284 4.17 11.89 -10.27
CA LEU A 284 5.40 11.80 -11.07
C LEU A 284 5.91 10.36 -11.07
N VAL A 285 6.10 9.78 -12.25
CA VAL A 285 6.52 8.37 -12.44
C VAL A 285 7.97 8.30 -12.92
N ASP A 286 8.69 7.28 -12.46
CA ASP A 286 10.07 6.94 -12.82
C ASP A 286 10.20 5.46 -13.18
N TYR A 287 10.41 5.16 -14.47
CA TYR A 287 10.73 3.81 -14.94
C TYR A 287 12.20 3.50 -14.66
N ASN A 288 12.47 2.85 -13.54
CA ASN A 288 13.82 2.71 -12.99
C ASN A 288 14.50 1.40 -13.43
N GLY A 289 15.40 1.50 -14.42
CA GLY A 289 16.30 0.41 -14.83
C GLY A 289 17.60 0.30 -14.03
N SER A 290 17.85 1.24 -13.11
CA SER A 290 19.09 1.26 -12.32
C SER A 290 19.09 0.18 -11.23
N ASN A 291 20.26 -0.05 -10.61
CA ASN A 291 20.35 -1.01 -9.50
C ASN A 291 19.79 -0.48 -8.17
N LYS A 292 19.60 0.84 -8.02
CA LYS A 292 19.19 1.45 -6.76
C LYS A 292 17.75 1.92 -6.89
N MET A 293 16.83 1.25 -6.20
CA MET A 293 15.43 1.66 -6.10
C MET A 293 15.27 3.09 -5.58
N MET A 294 14.14 3.73 -5.82
CA MET A 294 13.81 5.08 -5.36
C MET A 294 14.81 6.14 -5.88
N ARG A 295 15.12 6.09 -7.18
CA ARG A 295 15.93 7.12 -7.85
C ARG A 295 15.24 8.49 -7.75
N ILE A 296 13.94 8.53 -8.02
CA ILE A 296 13.05 9.69 -7.84
C ILE A 296 13.17 10.39 -6.47
N LYS A 297 13.46 9.66 -5.38
CA LYS A 297 13.57 10.23 -4.03
C LYS A 297 14.92 10.92 -3.76
N ARG A 298 15.96 10.55 -4.51
CA ARG A 298 17.33 11.06 -4.34
C ARG A 298 17.65 12.17 -5.33
N ASP A 299 17.20 12.01 -6.57
CA ASP A 299 17.45 12.94 -7.66
C ASP A 299 16.31 12.91 -8.68
N GLU A 300 15.39 13.85 -8.55
CA GLU A 300 14.24 13.99 -9.45
C GLU A 300 14.64 14.34 -10.89
N ASN A 301 15.83 14.92 -11.13
CA ASN A 301 16.28 15.26 -12.49
C ASN A 301 16.71 14.03 -13.29
N SER A 302 16.98 12.91 -12.61
CA SER A 302 17.41 11.65 -13.21
C SER A 302 16.25 10.70 -13.52
N VAL A 303 15.01 11.16 -13.32
CA VAL A 303 13.78 10.40 -13.52
C VAL A 303 13.50 10.20 -15.01
N GLU A 304 13.06 8.99 -15.36
CA GLU A 304 12.61 8.65 -16.70
C GLU A 304 11.09 8.48 -16.69
N VAL A 305 10.38 9.53 -17.12
CA VAL A 305 8.90 9.56 -17.15
C VAL A 305 8.33 8.66 -18.25
N ILE A 306 9.07 8.51 -19.35
CA ILE A 306 8.77 7.60 -20.45
C ILE A 306 10.04 6.79 -20.68
N SER A 307 9.91 5.47 -20.78
CA SER A 307 11.01 4.59 -21.11
C SER A 307 10.69 3.78 -22.36
N GLU A 308 11.62 3.77 -23.31
CA GLU A 308 11.60 2.86 -24.46
C GLU A 308 12.20 1.49 -24.13
N ALA A 309 12.81 1.33 -22.95
CA ALA A 309 13.38 0.07 -22.50
C ALA A 309 12.29 -0.92 -22.05
N GLU A 310 12.53 -2.21 -22.30
CA GLU A 310 11.67 -3.29 -21.82
C GLU A 310 11.77 -3.48 -20.29
N PHE A 311 10.73 -4.05 -19.69
CA PHE A 311 10.77 -4.51 -18.31
C PHE A 311 11.73 -5.68 -18.15
N ALA A 312 12.40 -5.71 -17.00
CA ALA A 312 13.36 -6.74 -16.68
C ALA A 312 12.71 -8.13 -16.58
N THR A 313 13.26 -9.12 -17.26
CA THR A 313 12.83 -10.52 -17.16
C THR A 313 13.63 -11.26 -16.08
N TYR A 314 12.95 -11.67 -15.02
CA TYR A 314 13.57 -12.31 -13.86
C TYR A 314 13.50 -13.84 -13.88
N PHE A 315 12.68 -14.43 -14.75
CA PHE A 315 12.44 -15.86 -14.80
C PHE A 315 12.54 -16.39 -16.24
N TYR A 316 13.01 -17.62 -16.39
CA TYR A 316 13.06 -18.34 -17.65
C TYR A 316 12.51 -19.75 -17.49
N GLN A 317 12.02 -20.32 -18.60
CA GLN A 317 11.52 -21.68 -18.66
C GLN A 317 12.69 -22.65 -18.76
N LYS A 318 12.62 -23.77 -18.04
CA LYS A 318 13.60 -24.86 -18.13
C LYS A 318 12.93 -26.22 -18.12
#